data_AF-A0A3P3TXW0-F1
#
_entry.id   AF-A0A3P3TXW0-F1
#
_cell.length_a   1.000
_cell.length_b   1.000
_cell.length_c   1.000
_cell.angle_alpha   90.00
_cell.angle_beta   90.00
_cell.angle_gamma   90.00
#
_symmetry.space_group_name_H-M   'P 1'
#
loop_
_entity.id
_entity.type
_entity.pdbx_description
1 polymer ?
#
loop_
_entity_poly.entity_id
_entity_poly.type
_entity_poly.pdbx_seq_one_letter_code
_entity_poly.pdbx_strand_id
1 'polypeptide(L)' 'MAKKGTTFNRYSMKIKEEAVRLYLEEGLGYRTVAERLGLRSKTQVEVWVKRHQEERSFADKRSHPPNLNSIL' A
#
# COMPACT_ATOMS: atom_id res chain seq x y z
N MET A 1 5.32 -14.71 17.41
CA MET A 1 6.25 -15.23 16.39
C MET A 1 5.89 -14.63 15.04
N ALA A 2 6.71 -13.73 14.49
CA ALA A 2 6.59 -13.30 13.09
C ALA A 2 7.79 -13.89 12.34
N LYS A 3 7.54 -14.65 11.27
CA LYS A 3 8.61 -15.27 10.49
C LYS A 3 9.40 -14.17 9.78
N LYS A 4 10.71 -14.09 10.08
CA LYS A 4 11.70 -13.22 9.44
C LYS A 4 11.76 -13.60 7.95
N GLY A 5 11.30 -12.71 7.07
CA GLY A 5 11.32 -12.96 5.62
C GLY A 5 10.25 -12.24 4.79
N THR A 6 9.29 -11.54 5.39
CA THR A 6 8.30 -10.77 4.61
C THR A 6 8.96 -9.50 4.05
N THR A 7 9.54 -9.60 2.85
CA THR A 7 9.88 -8.41 2.06
C THR A 7 8.57 -7.70 1.73
N PHE A 8 8.33 -6.54 2.35
CA PHE A 8 7.23 -5.68 1.96
C PHE A 8 7.45 -5.28 0.50
N ASN A 9 6.70 -5.86 -0.43
CA ASN A 9 6.76 -5.44 -1.83
C ASN A 9 6.28 -4.00 -1.89
N ARG A 10 7.22 -3.06 -1.98
CA ARG A 10 6.93 -1.63 -2.02
C ARG A 10 6.50 -1.30 -3.45
N TYR A 11 5.20 -1.32 -3.68
CA TYR A 11 4.64 -0.72 -4.89
C TYR A 11 4.95 0.77 -4.91
N SER A 12 5.36 1.27 -6.08
CA SER A 12 5.64 2.68 -6.29
C SER A 12 4.36 3.52 -6.12
N MET A 13 4.52 4.81 -5.84
CA MET A 13 3.39 5.73 -5.69
C MET A 13 2.47 5.71 -6.92
N LYS A 14 3.05 5.70 -8.13
CA LYS A 14 2.32 5.62 -9.40
C LYS A 14 1.36 4.42 -9.47
N ILE A 15 1.77 3.25 -8.98
CA ILE A 15 0.91 2.06 -8.94
C ILE A 15 -0.25 2.24 -7.96
N LYS A 16 -0.01 2.92 -6.83
CA LYS A 16 -1.06 3.20 -5.83
C LYS A 16 -2.09 4.19 -6.38
N GLU A 17 -1.63 5.25 -7.03
CA GLU A 17 -2.49 6.26 -7.67
C GLU A 17 -3.32 5.65 -8.80
N GLU A 18 -2.70 4.86 -9.67
CA GLU A 18 -3.42 4.18 -10.76
C GLU A 18 -4.47 3.19 -10.22
N ALA A 19 -4.16 2.47 -9.13
CA ALA A 19 -5.13 1.57 -8.51
C ALA A 19 -6.36 2.31 -7.97
N VAL A 20 -6.17 3.49 -7.38
CA VAL A 20 -7.27 4.34 -6.90
C VAL A 20 -8.06 4.91 -8.07
N ARG A 21 -7.38 5.40 -9.10
CA ARG A 21 -7.99 5.93 -10.33
C ARG A 21 -8.90 4.89 -11.00
N LEU A 22 -8.40 3.67 -11.21
CA LEU A 22 -9.16 2.57 -11.81
C LEU A 22 -10.42 2.20 -11.00
N TYR A 23 -10.36 2.34 -9.66
CA TYR A 23 -11.52 2.09 -8.80
C TYR A 23 -12.53 3.25 -8.86
N LEU A 24 -12.08 4.50 -8.75
CA LEU A 24 -12.96 5.67 -8.64
C LEU A 24 -13.49 6.16 -9.99
N GLU A 25 -12.64 6.19 -11.02
CA GLU A 25 -13.00 6.72 -12.35
C GLU A 25 -13.62 5.64 -13.24
N GLU A 26 -13.02 4.44 -13.28
CA GLU A 26 -13.52 3.35 -14.13
C GLU A 26 -14.53 2.42 -13.41
N GLY A 27 -14.75 2.61 -12.10
CA GLY A 27 -15.70 1.81 -11.32
C GLY A 27 -15.30 0.33 -11.19
N LEU A 28 -14.03 -0.01 -11.40
CA LEU A 28 -13.56 -1.40 -11.36
C LEU A 28 -13.51 -1.94 -9.92
N GLY A 29 -13.87 -3.22 -9.75
CA GLY A 29 -13.75 -3.89 -8.47
C GLY A 29 -12.29 -4.13 -8.05
N TYR A 30 -12.04 -4.22 -6.74
CA TYR A 30 -10.69 -4.41 -6.17
C TYR A 30 -9.88 -5.56 -6.78
N ARG A 31 -10.56 -6.67 -7.10
CA ARG A 31 -9.93 -7.85 -7.71
C ARG A 31 -9.48 -7.55 -9.14
N THR A 32 -10.35 -6.96 -9.95
CA THR A 32 -10.06 -6.59 -11.33
C THR A 32 -8.90 -5.59 -11.41
N VAL A 33 -8.89 -4.60 -10.51
CA VAL A 33 -7.78 -3.63 -10.40
C VAL A 33 -6.47 -4.35 -10.05
N ALA A 34 -6.49 -5.28 -9.10
CA ALA A 34 -5.30 -6.04 -8.71
C ALA A 34 -4.77 -6.90 -9.86
N GLU A 35 -5.64 -7.58 -10.60
CA GLU A 35 -5.26 -8.37 -11.77
C GLU A 35 -4.66 -7.49 -12.87
N ARG A 36 -5.26 -6.33 -13.17
CA ARG A 36 -4.78 -5.39 -14.20
C ARG A 36 -3.41 -4.80 -13.89
N LEU A 37 -3.14 -4.55 -12.61
CA LEU A 37 -1.87 -3.97 -12.13
C LEU A 37 -0.84 -5.03 -11.70
N GLY A 38 -1.13 -6.32 -11.88
CA GLY A 38 -0.22 -7.41 -11.48
C GLY A 38 0.02 -7.49 -9.96
N LEU A 39 -0.93 -7.02 -9.15
CA LEU A 39 -0.84 -7.03 -7.69
C LEU A 39 -1.18 -8.41 -7.16
N ARG A 40 -0.36 -8.87 -6.20
CA ARG A 40 -0.59 -10.16 -5.54
C ARG A 40 -1.84 -10.22 -4.66
N SER A 41 -2.40 -9.07 -4.28
CA SER A 41 -3.54 -9.03 -3.36
C SER A 41 -4.47 -7.83 -3.63
N LYS A 42 -5.76 -8.12 -3.78
CA LYS A 42 -6.83 -7.11 -3.84
C LYS A 42 -6.94 -6.27 -2.57
N THR A 43 -6.54 -6.81 -1.41
CA THR A 43 -6.56 -6.09 -0.14
C THR A 43 -5.63 -4.88 -0.20
N GLN A 44 -4.58 -4.94 -1.02
CA GLN A 44 -3.68 -3.82 -1.20
C GLN A 44 -4.37 -2.64 -1.90
N VAL A 45 -5.21 -2.92 -2.90
CA VAL A 45 -6.05 -1.92 -3.58
C VAL A 45 -7.04 -1.32 -2.60
N GLU A 46 -7.73 -2.15 -1.83
CA GLU A 46 -8.70 -1.71 -0.83
C GLU A 46 -8.08 -0.73 0.20
N VAL A 47 -6.88 -1.05 0.70
CA VAL A 47 -6.14 -0.18 1.62
C VAL A 47 -5.81 1.17 0.99
N TRP A 48 -5.43 1.20 -0.30
CA TRP A 48 -5.10 2.44 -0.99
C TRP A 48 -6.34 3.29 -1.26
N VAL A 49 -7.43 2.70 -1.71
CA VAL A 49 -8.71 3.39 -1.90
C VAL A 49 -9.19 4.02 -0.58
N LYS A 50 -9.18 3.24 0.52
CA LYS A 50 -9.57 3.76 1.84
C LYS A 50 -8.68 4.91 2.29
N ARG A 51 -7.35 4.78 2.16
CA ARG A 51 -6.42 5.87 2.51
C ARG A 51 -6.66 7.13 1.69
N HIS A 52 -6.95 6.98 0.39
CA HIS A 52 -7.27 8.10 -0.48
C HIS A 52 -8.57 8.79 -0.06
N GLN A 53 -9.61 8.02 0.28
CA GLN A 53 -10.89 8.57 0.76
C GLN A 53 -10.79 9.25 2.13
N GLU A 54 -9.87 8.80 2.99
CA GLU A 54 -9.58 9.44 4.29
C GLU A 54 -8.59 10.61 4.18
N GLU A 55 -8.21 11.05 2.97
CA GLU A 55 -7.14 12.03 2.70
C GLU A 55 -5.83 11.72 3.44
N ARG A 56 -5.57 10.44 3.72
CA ARG A 56 -4.36 9.98 4.39
C ARG A 56 -3.28 9.69 3.36
N SER A 57 -2.05 10.08 3.71
CA SER A 57 -0.88 9.72 2.91
C SER A 57 -0.70 8.19 2.78
N PHE A 58 -0.26 7.75 1.59
CA PHE A 58 0.16 6.37 1.35
C PHE A 58 1.45 5.98 2.08
N ALA A 59 2.07 6.92 2.81
CA ALA A 59 3.22 6.67 3.68
C ALA A 59 2.87 5.62 4.75
N ASP A 60 3.79 4.69 4.97
CA ASP A 60 3.66 3.69 6.02
C ASP A 60 4.18 4.29 7.34
N LYS A 61 3.32 4.37 8.37
CA LYS A 61 3.71 4.93 9.67
C LYS A 61 4.52 3.94 10.54
N ARG A 62 4.97 2.79 10.03
CA ARG A 62 5.76 1.82 10.81
C ARG A 62 7.26 2.13 10.82
N SER A 63 7.68 3.29 10.31
CA SER A 63 8.99 3.86 10.65
C SER A 63 9.00 4.23 12.13
N HIS A 64 9.33 3.27 12.99
CA HIS A 64 9.81 3.57 14.33
C HIS A 64 11.15 4.32 14.14
N PRO A 65 11.35 5.52 14.70
CA PRO A 65 12.65 6.18 14.63
C PRO A 65 13.72 5.26 15.27
N PRO A 66 14.95 5.20 14.74
CA PRO A 66 16.01 4.46 15.41
C PRO A 66 16.16 5.02 16.83
N ASN A 67 16.08 4.15 17.83
CA ASN A 67 16.35 4.50 19.22
C ASN A 67 17.78 5.04 19.30
N LEU A 68 17.94 6.32 19.63
CA LEU A 68 19.22 7.05 19.70
C LEU A 68 20.04 6.74 20.97
N ASN A 69 19.80 5.62 21.67
CA ASN A 69 20.60 5.22 22.85
C ASN A 69 21.57 4.07 22.52
N SER A 70 22.31 4.16 21.41
CA SER A 70 23.38 3.21 21.10
C SER A 70 24.59 3.93 20.51
N ILE A 71 25.13 4.89 21.24
CA ILE A 71 26.53 5.31 21.14
C ILE A 71 27.00 5.48 22.59
N LEU A 72 27.82 4.53 23.05
CA LEU A 72 28.75 4.72 24.16
C LEU A 72 29.87 5.65 23.69
#